data_AF-A0AAD9XAN8-F1
#
_entry.id   AF-A0AAD9XAN8-F1
#
_cell.length_a   1.000
_cell.length_b   1.000
_cell.length_c   1.000
_cell.angle_alpha   90.00
_cell.angle_beta   90.00
_cell.angle_gamma   90.00
#
_symmetry.space_group_name_H-M   'P 1'
#
loop_
_entity.id
_entity.type
_entity.pdbx_description
1 polymer ?
#
loop_
_entity_poly.entity_id
_entity_poly.type
_entity_poly.pdbx_seq_one_letter_code
_entity_poly.pdbx_strand_id
1 'polypeptide(L)' 'YGKFNMETDVNKYNLVDPILKNTVPMHPYGWTALQFRADNLGIWLFHCHIEAHYLLGMHVMFESG' A
#
# COMPACT_ATOMS: atom_id res chain seq x y z
N TYR A 1 8.98 13.80 -4.47
CA TYR A 1 7.83 13.27 -3.70
C TYR A 1 6.95 14.44 -3.29
N GLY A 2 5.65 14.18 -3.11
CA GLY A 2 4.66 15.21 -2.81
C GLY A 2 3.28 14.58 -2.64
N LYS A 3 2.25 15.41 -2.55
CA LYS A 3 0.86 14.96 -2.45
C LYS A 3 0.44 14.25 -3.74
N PHE A 4 -0.15 13.06 -3.62
CA PHE A 4 -0.77 12.35 -4.74
C PHE A 4 -1.83 13.21 -5.43
N ASN A 5 -1.79 13.27 -6.75
CA ASN A 5 -2.81 13.91 -7.58
C ASN A 5 -3.50 12.87 -8.48
N MET A 6 -4.77 12.60 -8.20
CA MET A 6 -5.58 11.60 -8.92
C MET A 6 -5.75 11.90 -10.42
N GLU A 7 -5.72 13.17 -10.82
CA GLU A 7 -5.90 13.58 -12.22
C GLU A 7 -4.63 13.31 -13.06
N THR A 8 -3.45 13.42 -12.45
CA THR A 8 -2.18 13.40 -13.19
C THR A 8 -1.31 12.17 -12.91
N ASP A 9 -1.38 11.59 -11.72
CA ASP A 9 -0.45 10.54 -11.29
C ASP A 9 -0.93 9.13 -11.66
N VAL A 10 -2.25 8.92 -11.82
CA VAL A 10 -2.80 7.61 -12.25
C VAL A 10 -2.26 7.20 -13.62
N ASN A 11 -2.07 8.16 -14.52
CA ASN A 11 -1.51 7.92 -15.86
C ASN A 11 -0.02 7.51 -15.84
N LYS A 12 0.64 7.57 -14.68
CA LYS A 12 2.05 7.20 -14.49
C LYS A 12 2.22 5.79 -13.92
N TYR A 13 1.13 5.06 -13.64
CA TYR A 13 1.22 3.71 -13.09
C TYR A 13 1.85 2.75 -14.09
N ASN A 14 2.70 1.84 -13.59
CA ASN A 14 3.10 0.67 -14.36
C ASN A 14 2.00 -0.39 -14.27
N LEU A 15 1.23 -0.56 -15.34
CA LEU A 15 0.14 -1.54 -15.44
C LEU A 15 0.50 -2.75 -16.33
N VAL A 16 1.74 -2.82 -16.83
CA VAL A 16 2.20 -3.90 -17.72
C VAL A 16 2.96 -4.96 -16.93
N ASP A 17 3.93 -4.53 -16.13
CA ASP A 17 4.82 -5.41 -15.36
C ASP A 17 5.22 -4.83 -13.99
N PRO A 18 4.26 -4.48 -13.12
CA PRO A 18 4.57 -3.98 -11.79
C PRO A 18 5.29 -5.04 -10.94
N ILE A 19 6.16 -4.56 -10.04
CA ILE A 19 6.88 -5.43 -9.12
C ILE A 19 5.89 -6.05 -8.11
N LEU A 20 5.81 -7.38 -8.09
CA LEU A 20 5.02 -8.13 -7.11
C LEU A 20 5.81 -8.32 -5.80
N LYS A 21 5.34 -7.72 -4.71
CA LYS A 21 5.96 -7.77 -3.38
C LYS A 21 4.90 -7.73 -2.27
N ASN A 22 5.29 -8.15 -1.06
CA ASN A 22 4.48 -8.07 0.16
C ASN A 22 4.76 -6.81 1.01
N THR A 23 5.93 -6.20 0.87
CA THR A 23 6.35 -4.99 1.61
C THR A 23 7.01 -4.00 0.66
N VAL A 24 6.69 -2.70 0.81
CA VAL A 24 7.29 -1.62 0.01
C VAL A 24 7.78 -0.49 0.93
N PRO A 25 8.93 0.14 0.64
CA PRO A 25 9.37 1.30 1.39
C PRO A 25 8.49 2.51 1.06
N MET A 26 7.91 3.14 2.07
CA MET A 26 7.21 4.41 1.92
C MET A 26 8.13 5.55 2.30
N HIS A 27 8.49 6.39 1.34
CA HIS A 27 9.37 7.54 1.58
C HIS A 27 8.61 8.70 2.25
N PRO A 28 9.27 9.50 3.12
CA PRO A 28 8.66 10.66 3.75
C PRO A 28 8.01 11.59 2.73
N TYR A 29 6.80 12.07 3.04
CA TYR A 29 6.03 13.00 2.21
C TYR A 29 5.75 12.50 0.77
N GLY A 30 5.84 11.19 0.55
CA GLY A 30 5.52 10.54 -0.72
C GLY A 30 4.27 9.68 -0.66
N TRP A 31 4.05 8.93 -1.72
CA TRP A 31 2.99 7.94 -1.84
C TRP A 31 3.50 6.75 -2.67
N THR A 32 2.81 5.63 -2.55
CA THR A 32 3.03 4.45 -3.38
C THR A 32 1.68 3.83 -3.69
N ALA A 33 1.39 3.60 -4.97
CA ALA A 33 0.18 2.90 -5.39
C ALA A 33 0.41 1.40 -5.30
N LEU A 34 -0.50 0.71 -4.61
CA LEU A 34 -0.56 -0.74 -4.52
C LEU A 34 -1.83 -1.22 -5.22
N GLN A 35 -1.73 -2.35 -5.90
CA GLN A 35 -2.87 -3.05 -6.47
C GLN A 35 -2.77 -4.52 -6.07
N PHE A 36 -3.87 -5.07 -5.57
CA PHE A 36 -4.01 -6.49 -5.27
C PHE A 36 -5.43 -6.92 -5.58
N ARG A 37 -5.60 -8.20 -5.89
CA ARG A 37 -6.92 -8.83 -5.97
C ARG A 37 -7.23 -9.40 -4.60
N ALA A 38 -8.38 -9.03 -4.02
CA ALA A 38 -8.87 -9.62 -2.78
C ALA A 38 -9.56 -10.97 -3.09
N ASP A 39 -8.78 -11.97 -3.47
CA ASP A 39 -9.24 -13.32 -3.81
C ASP A 39 -8.95 -14.36 -2.71
N ASN A 40 -8.52 -13.90 -1.54
CA ASN A 40 -8.19 -14.73 -0.39
C ASN A 40 -9.10 -14.36 0.80
N LEU A 41 -10.02 -15.26 1.16
CA LEU A 41 -11.00 -15.03 2.22
C LEU A 41 -10.33 -14.88 3.59
N GLY A 42 -10.78 -13.91 4.39
CA GLY A 42 -10.30 -13.69 5.75
C GLY A 42 -10.08 -12.22 6.10
N ILE A 43 -9.31 -12.02 7.17
CA ILE A 43 -8.93 -10.70 7.68
C ILE A 43 -7.42 -10.54 7.52
N TRP A 44 -6.99 -9.55 6.74
CA TRP A 44 -5.61 -9.32 6.32
C TRP A 44 -5.04 -8.04 6.91
N LEU A 45 -3.97 -8.17 7.69
CA LEU A 45 -3.26 -7.04 8.29
C LEU A 45 -2.39 -6.34 7.25
N PHE A 46 -2.55 -5.01 7.16
CA PHE A 46 -1.66 -4.13 6.42
C PHE A 46 -1.09 -3.08 7.38
N HIS A 47 0.23 -3.08 7.56
CA HIS A 47 0.88 -2.29 8.62
C HIS A 47 2.27 -1.79 8.26
N CYS A 48 2.76 -0.84 9.04
CA CYS A 48 4.18 -0.50 9.01
C CYS A 48 5.02 -1.58 9.67
N HIS A 49 6.08 -2.00 9.01
CA HIS A 49 7.00 -3.01 9.54
C HIS A 49 8.07 -2.43 10.49
N ILE A 50 7.99 -1.15 10.83
CA ILE A 50 8.76 -0.54 11.93
C ILE A 50 7.98 -0.81 13.21
N GLU A 51 8.56 -1.60 14.13
CA GLU A 51 7.90 -2.06 15.35
C GLU A 51 7.28 -0.92 16.18
N ALA A 52 8.01 0.19 16.35
CA ALA A 52 7.49 1.36 17.06
C ALA A 52 6.23 1.93 16.38
N HIS A 53 6.18 1.99 15.04
CA HIS A 53 5.00 2.49 14.33
C HIS A 53 3.82 1.51 14.40
N TYR A 54 4.10 0.20 14.38
CA TYR A 54 3.08 -0.83 14.59
C TYR A 54 2.40 -0.65 15.95
N LEU A 55 3.18 -0.55 17.02
CA LEU A 55 2.67 -0.36 18.39
C LEU A 55 1.93 0.97 18.58
N LEU A 56 2.32 2.00 17.83
CA LEU A 56 1.63 3.31 17.81
C LEU A 56 0.37 3.32 16.94
N GLY A 57 -0.04 2.18 16.39
CA GLY A 57 -1.31 2.02 15.69
C GLY A 57 -1.26 2.26 14.17
N MET A 58 -0.07 2.26 13.55
CA MET A 58 0.05 2.42 12.10
C MET A 58 -0.26 1.12 11.34
N HIS A 59 -1.51 0.68 11.44
CA HIS A 59 -2.03 -0.52 10.81
C HIS A 59 -3.53 -0.42 10.51
N VAL A 60 -3.97 -1.19 9.51
CA VAL A 60 -5.38 -1.40 9.16
C VAL A 60 -5.61 -2.87 8.83
N MET A 61 -6.87 -3.30 8.82
CA MET A 61 -7.27 -4.64 8.42
C MET A 61 -8.16 -4.57 7.18
N PHE A 62 -7.94 -5.47 6.22
CA PHE A 62 -8.85 -5.72 5.11
C PHE A 62 -9.66 -6.98 5.40
N GLU A 63 -10.97 -6.91 5.24
CA GLU A 63 -11.84 -8.09 5.31
C GLU A 63 -12.27 -8.47 3.89
N SER A 64 -12.21 -9.77 3.59
CA SER A 64 -12.55 -10.35 2.30
C SER A 64 -13.44 -11.57 2.55
N GLY A 65 -14.71 -11.47 2.16
CA GLY A 65 -15.77 -12.40 2.56
C GLY A 65 -17.04 -12.16 1.77
#